data_AF-A0A4R2N9Q2-F1
#
_entry.id   AF-A0A4R2N9Q2-F1
#
_cell.length_a   1.000
_cell.length_b   1.000
_cell.length_c   1.000
_cell.angle_alpha   90.00
_cell.angle_beta   90.00
_cell.angle_gamma   90.00
#
_symmetry.space_group_name_H-M   'P 1'
#
loop_
_entity.id
_entity.type
_entity.pdbx_description
1 polymer ?
#
loop_
_entity_poly.entity_id
_entity_poly.type
_entity_poly.pdbx_seq_one_letter_code
_entity_poly.pdbx_strand_id
1 'polypeptide(L)'
;MTATTLAPKARKKQTQDGTPQVAAQRATVAIPSFDELPDSALVRQSQLVRDPKHPTRPAPLPFSPATLWRKVKAGEFPAPLKLGAAITAWKVADVRAWINAQAAA
;
A
#
# COMPACT_ATOMS: atom_id res chain seq x y z
N MET A 1 -45.29 -18.19 20.31
CA MET A 1 -44.75 -17.01 21.01
C MET A 1 -43.44 -17.42 21.68
N THR A 2 -42.30 -17.09 21.08
CA THR A 2 -40.97 -17.35 21.68
C THR A 2 -40.02 -16.23 21.26
N ALA A 3 -39.65 -15.38 22.21
CA ALA A 3 -38.62 -14.35 22.04
C ALA A 3 -37.82 -14.23 23.34
N THR A 4 -36.55 -14.63 23.29
CA THR A 4 -35.50 -14.37 24.31
C THR A 4 -34.17 -14.34 23.52
N THR A 5 -33.79 -13.21 22.91
CA THR A 5 -33.02 -12.07 23.44
C THR A 5 -31.67 -12.43 24.07
N LEU A 6 -30.63 -12.05 23.32
CA LEU A 6 -29.19 -12.20 23.52
C LEU A 6 -28.68 -11.23 24.61
N ALA A 7 -27.94 -11.73 25.60
CA ALA A 7 -27.27 -10.91 26.61
C ALA A 7 -25.90 -10.41 26.10
N PRO A 8 -25.56 -9.10 26.22
CA PRO A 8 -24.25 -8.59 25.84
C PRO A 8 -23.20 -8.78 26.96
N LYS A 9 -22.07 -9.36 26.60
CA LYS A 9 -20.91 -9.58 27.48
C LYS A 9 -20.19 -8.25 27.76
N ALA A 10 -20.20 -7.83 29.02
CA ALA A 10 -19.56 -6.61 29.50
C ALA A 10 -18.04 -6.61 29.23
N ARG A 11 -17.55 -5.56 28.54
CA ARG A 11 -16.14 -5.33 28.25
C ARG A 11 -15.50 -4.57 29.41
N LYS A 12 -14.65 -5.24 30.20
CA LYS A 12 -13.83 -4.61 31.25
C LYS A 12 -12.90 -3.57 30.62
N LYS A 13 -13.00 -2.32 31.07
CA LYS A 13 -12.05 -1.25 30.76
C LYS A 13 -10.85 -1.42 31.68
N GLN A 14 -9.70 -1.79 31.13
CA GLN A 14 -8.44 -1.82 31.84
C GLN A 14 -7.76 -0.47 31.66
N THR A 15 -7.76 0.33 32.72
CA THR A 15 -6.92 1.53 32.86
C THR A 15 -5.49 1.07 33.07
N GLN A 16 -4.55 1.52 32.24
CA GLN A 16 -3.12 1.36 32.49
C GLN A 16 -2.54 2.70 32.91
N ASP A 17 -1.99 2.71 34.13
CA ASP A 17 -1.24 3.80 34.74
C ASP A 17 0.03 4.16 33.97
N GLY A 18 0.21 5.48 33.84
CA GLY A 18 1.44 6.24 33.64
C GLY A 18 2.71 5.50 33.21
N THR A 19 2.94 5.41 31.91
CA THR A 19 4.30 5.46 31.35
C THR A 19 4.52 6.89 30.84
N PRO A 20 5.63 7.58 31.17
CA PRO A 20 5.92 8.89 30.60
C PRO A 20 6.12 8.73 29.10
N GLN A 21 5.08 9.06 28.34
CA GLN A 21 5.11 9.13 26.90
C GLN A 21 5.99 10.33 26.52
N VAL A 22 7.29 10.07 26.39
CA VAL A 22 8.21 10.99 25.73
C VAL A 22 7.69 11.13 24.31
N ALA A 23 7.04 12.27 24.05
CA ALA A 23 6.48 12.63 22.76
C ALA A 23 7.63 12.87 21.77
N ALA A 24 8.23 11.78 21.29
CA ALA A 24 9.04 11.81 20.09
C ALA A 24 8.09 12.22 18.97
N GLN A 25 8.12 13.51 18.64
CA GLN A 25 7.49 14.06 17.46
C GLN A 25 8.02 13.24 16.28
N ARG A 26 7.25 12.23 15.85
CA ARG A 26 7.52 11.54 14.60
C ARG A 26 7.30 12.60 13.55
N ALA A 27 8.39 13.21 13.09
CA ALA A 27 8.37 14.07 11.92
C ALA A 27 7.61 13.29 10.85
N THR A 28 6.44 13.79 10.47
CA THR A 28 5.67 13.23 9.36
C THR A 28 6.41 13.65 8.12
N VAL A 29 7.51 12.95 7.82
CA VAL A 29 8.26 13.16 6.59
C VAL A 29 7.27 12.89 5.47
N ALA A 30 7.10 13.87 4.58
CA ALA A 30 6.27 13.71 3.40
C ALA A 30 6.70 12.42 2.69
N ILE A 31 5.74 11.54 2.41
CA ILE A 31 6.02 10.31 1.69
C ILE A 31 6.58 10.74 0.32
N PRO A 32 7.83 10.39 -0.02
CA PRO A 32 8.44 10.85 -1.27
C PRO A 32 7.58 10.37 -2.44
N SER A 33 7.38 11.26 -3.41
CA SER A 33 6.62 10.92 -4.61
C SER A 33 7.37 9.85 -5.40
N PHE A 34 6.65 9.11 -6.25
CA PHE A 34 7.26 8.07 -7.10
C PHE A 34 8.41 8.60 -7.97
N ASP A 35 8.33 9.86 -8.40
CA ASP A 35 9.34 10.51 -9.24
C ASP A 35 10.64 10.82 -8.50
N GLU A 36 10.61 10.95 -7.17
CA GLU A 36 11.78 11.26 -6.34
C GLU A 36 12.56 10.01 -5.94
N LEU A 37 12.00 8.82 -6.19
CA LEU A 37 12.64 7.56 -5.83
C LEU A 37 13.79 7.23 -6.79
N PRO A 38 14.92 6.72 -6.28
CA PRO A 38 15.99 6.21 -7.14
C PRO A 38 15.53 4.94 -7.86
N ASP A 39 16.14 4.65 -9.01
CA ASP A 39 15.81 3.49 -9.85
C ASP A 39 16.03 2.15 -9.12
N SER A 40 16.95 2.12 -8.15
CA SER A 40 17.22 0.96 -7.29
C SER A 40 16.17 0.73 -6.20
N ALA A 41 15.25 1.68 -5.98
CA ALA A 41 14.21 1.53 -4.96
C ALA A 41 13.17 0.47 -5.36
N LEU A 42 12.56 -0.11 -4.32
CA LEU A 42 11.49 -1.10 -4.46
C LEU A 42 10.16 -0.49 -4.00
N VAL A 43 9.15 -0.61 -4.85
CA VAL A 43 7.80 -0.08 -4.63
C VAL A 43 6.79 -1.20 -4.50
N ARG A 44 5.81 -1.01 -3.62
CA ARG A 44 4.69 -1.96 -3.45
C ARG A 44 3.51 -1.59 -4.34
N GLN A 45 2.60 -2.54 -4.49
CA GLN A 45 1.33 -2.36 -5.20
C GLN A 45 0.60 -1.08 -4.76
N SER A 46 0.51 -0.82 -3.45
CA SER A 46 -0.19 0.35 -2.88
C SER A 46 0.45 1.70 -3.21
N GLN A 47 1.70 1.73 -3.66
CA GLN A 47 2.38 2.94 -4.12
C GLN A 47 2.30 3.11 -5.64
N LEU A 48 2.00 2.03 -6.37
CA LEU A 48 1.90 2.04 -7.83
C LEU A 48 0.48 2.38 -8.30
N VAL A 49 -0.54 1.83 -7.64
CA VAL A 49 -1.94 1.90 -8.09
C VAL A 49 -2.74 2.92 -7.29
N ARG A 50 -3.77 3.48 -7.91
CA ARG A 50 -4.71 4.36 -7.22
C ARG A 50 -5.55 3.54 -6.23
N ASP A 51 -5.50 3.92 -4.96
CA ASP A 51 -6.34 3.34 -3.90
C ASP A 51 -7.51 4.29 -3.58
N PRO A 52 -8.77 3.87 -3.76
CA PRO A 52 -9.94 4.66 -3.37
C PRO A 52 -9.96 5.05 -1.90
N LYS A 53 -9.34 4.27 -1.02
CA LYS A 53 -9.26 4.56 0.43
C LYS A 53 -8.27 5.68 0.76
N HIS A 54 -7.31 5.93 -0.13
CA HIS A 54 -6.24 6.91 0.08
C HIS A 54 -6.01 7.73 -1.19
N PRO A 55 -6.98 8.59 -1.59
CA PRO A 55 -6.93 9.33 -2.85
C PRO A 55 -5.82 10.38 -2.89
N THR A 56 -5.29 10.79 -1.74
CA THR A 56 -4.24 11.81 -1.60
C THR A 56 -2.85 11.29 -1.98
N ARG A 57 -2.66 9.98 -2.14
CA ARG A 57 -1.35 9.43 -2.49
C ARG A 57 -1.11 9.55 -3.99
N PRO A 58 0.04 10.10 -4.42
CA PRO A 58 0.41 10.09 -5.83
C PRO A 58 0.60 8.65 -6.28
N ALA A 59 -0.13 8.25 -7.32
CA ALA A 59 -0.03 6.93 -7.92
C ALA A 59 0.36 7.10 -9.39
N PRO A 60 1.48 6.53 -9.84
CA PRO A 60 1.94 6.67 -11.22
C PRO A 60 1.04 5.94 -12.22
N LEU A 61 0.25 4.95 -11.78
CA LEU A 61 -0.56 4.11 -12.67
C LEU A 61 -2.06 4.40 -12.54
N PRO A 62 -2.78 4.62 -13.67
CA PRO A 62 -4.20 4.97 -13.67
C PRO A 62 -5.13 3.75 -13.60
N PHE A 63 -4.76 2.70 -12.87
CA PHE A 63 -5.58 1.48 -12.76
C PHE A 63 -5.68 0.95 -11.33
N SER A 64 -6.64 0.05 -11.13
CA SER A 64 -6.89 -0.60 -9.85
C SER A 64 -5.88 -1.71 -9.53
N PRO A 65 -5.73 -2.10 -8.24
CA PRO A 65 -4.97 -3.29 -7.83
C PRO A 65 -5.28 -4.56 -8.65
N ALA A 66 -6.55 -4.81 -8.95
CA ALA A 66 -6.96 -6.03 -9.65
C ALA A 66 -6.48 -6.02 -11.11
N THR A 67 -6.55 -4.85 -11.76
CA THR A 67 -6.05 -4.68 -13.14
C THR A 67 -4.54 -4.89 -13.21
N LEU A 68 -3.79 -4.37 -12.22
CA LEU A 68 -2.35 -4.59 -12.13
C LEU A 68 -2.02 -6.09 -12.14
N TRP A 69 -2.66 -6.87 -11.26
CA TRP A 69 -2.42 -8.31 -11.18
C TRP A 69 -2.81 -9.06 -12.45
N ARG A 70 -3.86 -8.62 -13.16
CA ARG A 70 -4.24 -9.19 -14.46
C ARG A 70 -3.16 -8.94 -15.52
N LYS A 71 -2.59 -7.72 -15.58
CA LYS A 71 -1.48 -7.39 -16.49
C LYS A 71 -0.19 -8.13 -16.14
N VAL A 72 0.12 -8.27 -14.85
CA VAL A 72 1.25 -9.08 -14.38
C VAL A 72 1.09 -10.53 -14.80
N LYS A 73 -0.12 -11.11 -14.63
CA LYS A 73 -0.41 -12.49 -15.08
C LYS A 73 -0.34 -12.64 -16.60
N ALA A 74 -0.74 -11.62 -17.35
CA ALA A 74 -0.64 -11.59 -18.81
C ALA A 74 0.80 -11.37 -19.32
N GLY A 75 1.75 -11.03 -18.46
CA GLY A 75 3.13 -10.71 -18.84
C GLY A 75 3.30 -9.32 -19.46
N GLU A 76 2.27 -8.48 -19.43
CA GLU A 76 2.31 -7.11 -19.97
C GLU A 76 3.00 -6.13 -19.03
N PHE A 77 3.09 -6.44 -17.73
CA PHE A 77 3.69 -5.58 -16.71
C PHE A 77 4.92 -6.27 -16.11
N PRO A 78 5.95 -5.53 -15.65
CA PRO A 78 7.16 -6.11 -15.09
C PRO A 78 6.88 -7.14 -13.98
N ALA A 79 7.70 -8.18 -13.96
CA ALA A 79 7.55 -9.29 -13.03
C ALA A 79 7.74 -8.83 -11.57
N PRO A 80 6.89 -9.29 -10.64
CA PRO A 80 7.02 -8.97 -9.23
C PRO A 80 8.26 -9.62 -8.60
N LEU A 81 9.03 -8.85 -7.84
CA LEU A 81 10.09 -9.35 -6.96
C LEU A 81 9.50 -9.75 -5.60
N LYS A 82 9.68 -11.01 -5.20
CA LYS A 82 9.31 -11.48 -3.86
C LYS A 82 10.46 -11.26 -2.89
N LEU A 83 10.23 -10.43 -1.87
CA LEU A 83 11.20 -10.15 -0.79
C LEU A 83 11.01 -11.08 0.42
N GLY A 84 9.91 -11.84 0.45
CA GLY A 84 9.59 -12.80 1.51
C GLY A 84 8.27 -13.51 1.25
N ALA A 85 7.73 -14.18 2.26
CA ALA A 85 6.52 -15.00 2.13
C ALA A 85 5.27 -14.21 1.69
N ALA A 86 5.16 -12.94 2.11
CA ALA A 86 3.98 -12.10 1.86
C ALA A 86 4.31 -10.74 1.20
N ILE A 87 5.58 -10.48 0.88
CA ILE A 87 6.02 -9.18 0.38
C ILE A 87 6.38 -9.29 -1.09
N THR A 88 5.58 -8.62 -1.91
CA THR A 88 5.81 -8.43 -3.33
C THR A 88 6.11 -6.96 -3.61
N ALA A 89 7.18 -6.71 -4.34
CA ALA A 89 7.61 -5.38 -4.75
C ALA A 89 8.07 -5.36 -6.21
N TRP A 90 8.19 -4.17 -6.78
CA TRP A 90 8.74 -3.94 -8.11
C TRP A 90 9.89 -2.96 -8.01
N LYS A 91 10.90 -3.07 -8.89
CA LYS A 91 11.91 -2.03 -9.01
C LYS A 91 11.31 -0.80 -9.69
N VAL A 92 11.65 0.37 -9.19
CA VAL A 92 11.23 1.65 -9.79
C VAL A 92 11.70 1.75 -11.23
N ALA A 93 12.95 1.31 -11.52
CA ALA A 93 13.50 1.28 -12.88
C ALA A 93 12.60 0.55 -13.89
N ASP A 94 12.18 -0.67 -13.54
CA ASP A 94 11.39 -1.53 -14.45
C ASP A 94 10.01 -0.92 -14.71
N VAL A 95 9.40 -0.31 -13.67
CA VAL A 95 8.11 0.37 -13.80
C VAL A 95 8.24 1.62 -14.65
N ARG A 96 9.28 2.43 -14.47
CA ARG A 96 9.55 3.62 -15.29
C ARG A 96 9.76 3.25 -16.76
N ALA A 97 10.58 2.23 -17.02
CA ALA A 97 10.81 1.72 -18.36
C ALA A 97 9.50 1.26 -19.02
N TRP A 98 8.62 0.59 -18.26
CA TRP A 98 7.30 0.19 -18.75
C TRP A 98 6.41 1.41 -19.06
N ILE A 99 6.33 2.40 -18.17
CA ILE A 99 5.54 3.63 -18.39
C ILE A 99 6.03 4.35 -19.66
N ASN A 100 7.35 4.49 -19.82
CA ASN A 100 7.95 5.12 -20.99
C ASN A 100 7.63 4.35 -22.28
N ALA A 101 7.66 3.01 -22.24
CA ALA A 101 7.28 2.17 -23.38
C ALA A 101 5.80 2.33 -23.76
N GLN A 102 4.90 2.54 -22.78
CA GLN A 102 3.49 2.80 -23.06
C GLN A 102 3.22 4.24 -23.55
N ALA A 103 4.02 5.22 -23.10
CA ALA A 103 3.89 6.61 -23.54
C ALA A 103 4.45 6.83 -24.96
N ALA A 104 5.41 6.01 -25.39
CA ALA A 104 6.01 6.05 -26.72
C ALA A 104 5.28 5.20 -27.77
N ALA A 105 4.28 4.40 -27.37
CA ALA A 105 3.46 3.57 -28.24
C ALA A 105 2.15 4.29 -28.63
#